data_AF-A0A5E7YRI4-F1
#
_entry.id   AF-A0A5E7YRI4-F1
#
_cell.length_a   1.000
_cell.length_b   1.000
_cell.length_c   1.000
_cell.angle_alpha   90.00
_cell.angle_beta   90.00
_cell.angle_gamma   90.00
#
_symmetry.space_group_name_H-M   'P 1'
#
loop_
_entity.id
_entity.type
_entity.pdbx_description
1 polymer ?
#
loop_
_entity_poly.entity_id
_entity_poly.type
_entity_poly.pdbx_seq_one_letter_code
_entity_poly.pdbx_strand_id
1 'polypeptide(L)'
;MAQKRRYRRALPYGTEVFPIVAKAPRATAPTSTPTGAEPPIPNRERPAEPQPYKASKDELLQFYKEMLLIRRFEEKAGQLYGLGFIGGFCHLYIGQEAVAVGLQSALDGDKDSVITGYRDHGHMLAYGIDPKVIMAELTGRAAGISKGKGGSMHMFSTEHKFYGGHGIVGAQVSLGAGLAFKHKYSGDGGVCMAYFGDGAANQGQVYEAFNMAELWKLPVIFVIENNQYAMGTSVNRASSEDQLYRRGESFRIPGIQVDGMDVLACRGAAETALAWVRAGKGPVILEMKTYRYRGHSMSDPAKYRSRDEVQAVRDKSDPIEHVKKLLEAEGVKEDALKTVEQEIRKIVNEAADFAEQTPEPDAGELYTDVLVETY
;
A
#
# COMPACT_ATOMS: atom_id res chain seq x y z
N MET A 1 -57.67 -28.26 3.06
CA MET A 1 -56.98 -27.92 1.79
C MET A 1 -55.53 -27.59 2.09
N ALA A 2 -54.60 -28.46 1.73
CA ALA A 2 -53.16 -28.22 1.82
C ALA A 2 -52.48 -28.94 0.64
N GLN A 3 -52.01 -28.18 -0.33
CA GLN A 3 -51.50 -28.68 -1.61
C GLN A 3 -49.98 -28.90 -1.49
N LYS A 4 -49.56 -30.18 -1.39
CA LYS A 4 -48.15 -30.58 -1.41
C LYS A 4 -47.55 -30.35 -2.81
N ARG A 5 -46.61 -29.40 -2.93
CA ARG A 5 -45.77 -29.25 -4.13
C ARG A 5 -44.77 -30.42 -4.21
N ARG A 6 -44.88 -31.23 -5.26
CA ARG A 6 -43.92 -32.28 -5.62
C ARG A 6 -42.70 -31.66 -6.29
N TYR A 7 -41.52 -31.84 -5.70
CA TYR A 7 -40.24 -31.60 -6.38
C TYR A 7 -40.02 -32.69 -7.43
N ARG A 8 -39.82 -32.30 -8.70
CA ARG A 8 -39.37 -33.20 -9.78
C ARG A 8 -37.89 -33.50 -9.54
N ARG A 9 -37.55 -34.79 -9.39
CA ARG A 9 -36.18 -35.31 -9.44
C ARG A 9 -35.57 -35.01 -10.80
N ALA A 10 -34.39 -34.40 -10.82
CA ALA A 10 -33.53 -34.35 -12.00
C ALA A 10 -33.04 -35.76 -12.34
N LEU A 11 -33.02 -36.08 -13.64
CA LEU A 11 -32.50 -37.33 -14.20
C LEU A 11 -30.97 -37.37 -14.08
N PRO A 12 -30.35 -38.55 -13.88
CA PRO A 12 -28.89 -38.67 -13.85
C PRO A 12 -28.32 -38.50 -15.26
N TYR A 13 -27.36 -37.58 -15.41
CA TYR A 13 -26.53 -37.50 -16.62
C TYR A 13 -25.65 -38.74 -16.70
N GLY A 14 -25.71 -39.43 -17.85
CA GLY A 14 -24.92 -40.62 -18.14
C GLY A 14 -23.43 -40.30 -18.20
N THR A 15 -22.63 -41.14 -17.56
CA THR A 15 -21.17 -41.19 -17.72
C THR A 15 -20.84 -41.89 -19.03
N GLU A 16 -20.61 -41.12 -20.10
CA GLU A 16 -19.87 -41.62 -21.26
C GLU A 16 -18.37 -41.63 -20.93
N VAL A 17 -17.81 -42.83 -20.87
CA VAL A 17 -16.37 -43.07 -20.68
C VAL A 17 -15.70 -42.96 -22.04
N PHE A 18 -14.97 -41.87 -22.27
CA PHE A 18 -14.10 -41.76 -23.45
C PHE A 18 -12.88 -42.69 -23.28
N PRO A 19 -12.51 -43.48 -24.32
CA PRO A 19 -11.35 -44.36 -24.22
C PRO A 19 -10.06 -43.53 -24.17
N ILE A 20 -9.19 -43.85 -23.20
CA ILE A 20 -7.84 -43.31 -23.08
C ILE A 20 -7.01 -43.86 -24.26
N VAL A 21 -6.72 -43.02 -25.24
CA VAL A 21 -5.74 -43.33 -26.30
C VAL A 21 -4.34 -43.20 -25.70
N ALA A 22 -3.58 -44.30 -25.70
CA ALA A 22 -2.19 -44.32 -25.26
C ALA A 22 -1.34 -43.33 -26.10
N LYS A 23 -0.65 -42.40 -25.44
CA LYS A 23 0.32 -41.50 -26.09
C LYS A 23 1.54 -42.31 -26.55
N ALA A 24 1.85 -42.24 -27.84
CA ALA A 24 3.12 -42.69 -28.40
C ALA A 24 4.31 -41.89 -27.81
N PRO A 25 5.51 -42.49 -27.67
CA PRO A 25 6.67 -41.81 -27.11
C PRO A 25 7.12 -40.68 -28.06
N ARG A 26 7.28 -39.47 -27.51
CA ARG A 26 7.73 -38.28 -28.22
C ARG A 26 9.25 -38.35 -28.37
N ALA A 27 9.75 -38.35 -29.61
CA ALA A 27 11.18 -38.28 -29.88
C ALA A 27 11.79 -36.99 -29.29
N THR A 28 12.92 -37.11 -28.61
CA THR A 28 13.68 -35.98 -28.04
C THR A 28 14.38 -35.22 -29.16
N ALA A 29 13.88 -34.03 -29.47
CA ALA A 29 14.59 -33.06 -30.30
C ALA A 29 15.78 -32.46 -29.50
N PRO A 30 16.91 -32.14 -30.17
CA PRO A 30 18.05 -31.54 -29.49
C PRO A 30 17.68 -30.15 -28.96
N THR A 31 17.86 -29.95 -27.66
CA THR A 31 17.77 -28.65 -27.00
C THR A 31 18.94 -27.78 -27.45
N SER A 32 18.69 -26.92 -28.44
CA SER A 32 19.49 -25.72 -28.61
C SER A 32 19.06 -24.73 -27.53
N THR A 33 20.00 -24.36 -26.67
CA THR A 33 19.82 -23.24 -25.74
C THR A 33 19.61 -21.99 -26.58
N PRO A 34 18.49 -21.27 -26.50
CA PRO A 34 18.36 -19.99 -27.18
C PRO A 34 19.39 -19.06 -26.56
N THR A 35 20.35 -18.61 -27.36
CA THR A 35 21.13 -17.42 -27.06
C THR A 35 20.14 -16.29 -26.76
N GLY A 36 20.31 -15.62 -25.62
CA GLY A 36 19.38 -14.61 -25.12
C GLY A 36 19.07 -13.58 -26.19
N ALA A 37 17.87 -13.64 -26.75
CA ALA A 37 17.36 -12.58 -27.60
C ALA A 37 17.25 -11.31 -26.74
N GLU A 38 17.75 -10.19 -27.26
CA GLU A 38 17.50 -8.89 -26.65
C GLU A 38 15.99 -8.72 -26.45
N PRO A 39 15.55 -8.24 -25.27
CA PRO A 39 14.13 -8.03 -25.01
C PRO A 39 13.54 -7.12 -26.09
N PRO A 40 12.33 -7.42 -26.59
CA PRO A 40 11.71 -6.65 -27.65
C PRO A 40 11.62 -5.18 -27.23
N ILE A 41 12.15 -4.29 -28.09
CA ILE A 41 12.09 -2.85 -27.88
C ILE A 41 10.60 -2.45 -27.82
N PRO A 42 10.11 -1.86 -26.72
CA PRO A 42 8.73 -1.42 -26.63
C PRO A 42 8.43 -0.42 -27.75
N ASN A 43 7.27 -0.56 -28.41
CA ASN A 43 6.84 0.38 -29.46
C ASN A 43 6.42 1.76 -28.89
N ARG A 44 6.76 2.06 -27.63
CA ARG A 44 6.37 3.28 -26.91
C ARG A 44 7.44 3.62 -25.90
N GLU A 45 7.61 4.92 -25.67
CA GLU A 45 8.50 5.41 -24.62
C GLU A 45 8.08 4.86 -23.25
N ARG A 46 9.08 4.50 -22.43
CA ARG A 46 8.89 4.04 -21.05
C ARG A 46 9.86 4.79 -20.14
N PRO A 47 9.57 4.91 -18.83
CA PRO A 47 10.56 5.37 -17.87
C PRO A 47 11.82 4.51 -17.95
N ALA A 48 12.96 5.10 -17.60
CA ALA A 48 14.18 4.33 -17.43
C ALA A 48 14.01 3.24 -16.35
N GLU A 49 14.83 2.21 -16.40
CA GLU A 49 14.87 1.24 -15.31
C GLU A 49 15.39 1.92 -14.04
N PRO A 50 14.63 1.92 -12.94
CA PRO A 50 15.04 2.61 -11.73
C PRO A 50 16.30 1.95 -11.17
N GLN A 51 17.21 2.78 -10.69
CA GLN A 51 18.38 2.33 -9.95
C GLN A 51 18.12 2.51 -8.46
N PRO A 52 18.60 1.59 -7.59
CA PRO A 52 18.52 1.81 -6.15
C PRO A 52 19.14 3.15 -5.76
N TYR A 53 18.46 3.87 -4.87
CA TYR A 53 18.93 5.16 -4.39
C TYR A 53 20.27 5.03 -3.66
N LYS A 54 21.21 5.92 -3.97
CA LYS A 54 22.52 5.95 -3.32
C LYS A 54 22.45 6.84 -2.08
N ALA A 55 21.90 6.30 -1.01
CA ALA A 55 21.76 7.01 0.26
C ALA A 55 23.12 7.24 0.92
N SER A 56 23.29 8.43 1.49
CA SER A 56 24.31 8.68 2.51
C SER A 56 23.97 7.93 3.80
N LYS A 57 24.96 7.81 4.69
CA LYS A 57 24.81 7.24 6.03
C LYS A 57 23.69 7.91 6.84
N ASP A 58 23.57 9.23 6.74
CA ASP A 58 22.55 10.00 7.49
C ASP A 58 21.14 9.74 6.94
N GLU A 59 21.00 9.63 5.61
CA GLU A 59 19.72 9.26 4.98
C GLU A 59 19.32 7.82 5.31
N LEU A 60 20.27 6.87 5.31
CA LEU A 60 19.99 5.49 5.76
C LEU A 60 19.51 5.47 7.21
N LEU A 61 20.11 6.28 8.08
CA LEU A 61 19.70 6.37 9.48
C LEU A 61 18.30 6.97 9.61
N GLN A 62 17.96 7.95 8.77
CA GLN A 62 16.63 8.53 8.72
C GLN A 62 15.58 7.53 8.23
N PHE A 63 15.85 6.78 7.15
CA PHE A 63 14.95 5.71 6.68
C PHE A 63 14.75 4.65 7.76
N TYR A 64 15.81 4.26 8.47
CA TYR A 64 15.70 3.34 9.59
C TYR A 64 14.80 3.86 10.71
N LYS A 65 14.97 5.13 11.11
CA LYS A 65 14.14 5.80 12.13
C LYS A 65 12.68 5.82 11.75
N GLU A 66 12.36 6.22 10.52
CA GLU A 66 10.98 6.33 10.04
C GLU A 66 10.29 4.97 9.94
N MET A 67 10.96 3.97 9.35
CA MET A 67 10.39 2.62 9.29
C MET A 67 10.21 2.01 10.68
N LEU A 68 11.15 2.24 11.59
CA LEU A 68 11.05 1.77 12.98
C LEU A 68 9.93 2.49 13.73
N LEU A 69 9.73 3.79 13.51
CA LEU A 69 8.61 4.55 14.06
C LEU A 69 7.29 3.91 13.63
N ILE A 70 7.10 3.66 12.33
CA ILE A 70 5.91 2.98 11.81
C ILE A 70 5.73 1.63 12.52
N ARG A 71 6.74 0.76 12.51
CA ARG A 71 6.65 -0.57 13.13
C ARG A 71 6.23 -0.52 14.60
N ARG A 72 6.87 0.35 15.39
CA ARG A 72 6.60 0.45 16.84
C ARG A 72 5.25 1.12 17.13
N PHE A 73 4.88 2.13 16.34
CA PHE A 73 3.56 2.76 16.42
C PHE A 73 2.45 1.73 16.16
N GLU A 74 2.58 0.96 15.09
CA GLU A 74 1.62 -0.07 14.68
C GLU A 74 1.54 -1.22 15.70
N GLU A 75 2.66 -1.63 16.29
CA GLU A 75 2.67 -2.58 17.41
C GLU A 75 1.93 -2.04 18.64
N LYS A 76 2.09 -0.75 18.96
CA LYS A 76 1.37 -0.09 20.06
C LYS A 76 -0.12 0.04 19.75
N ALA A 77 -0.49 0.42 18.53
CA ALA A 77 -1.89 0.43 18.08
C ALA A 77 -2.53 -0.96 18.23
N GLY A 78 -1.82 -2.01 17.82
CA GLY A 78 -2.28 -3.40 18.03
C GLY A 78 -2.50 -3.77 19.50
N GLN A 79 -1.66 -3.27 20.42
CA GLN A 79 -1.85 -3.45 21.87
C GLN A 79 -3.11 -2.72 22.36
N LEU A 80 -3.26 -1.44 22.01
CA LEU A 80 -4.41 -0.62 22.42
C LEU A 80 -5.74 -1.15 21.87
N TYR A 81 -5.74 -1.69 20.65
CA TYR A 81 -6.88 -2.42 20.09
C TYR A 81 -7.25 -3.65 20.95
N GLY A 82 -6.26 -4.45 21.34
CA GLY A 82 -6.48 -5.61 22.21
C GLY A 82 -7.01 -5.24 23.61
N LEU A 83 -6.69 -4.04 24.09
CA LEU A 83 -7.20 -3.47 25.34
C LEU A 83 -8.58 -2.79 25.20
N GLY A 84 -9.11 -2.68 23.98
CA GLY A 84 -10.42 -2.07 23.72
C GLY A 84 -10.41 -0.54 23.59
N PHE A 85 -9.24 0.10 23.53
CA PHE A 85 -9.14 1.55 23.33
C PHE A 85 -9.38 1.99 21.89
N ILE A 86 -9.19 1.09 20.92
CA ILE A 86 -9.46 1.34 19.50
C ILE A 86 -10.71 0.56 19.11
N GLY A 87 -11.76 1.28 18.71
CA GLY A 87 -13.02 0.71 18.23
C GLY A 87 -12.99 0.41 16.72
N GLY A 88 -13.91 -0.45 16.27
CA GLY A 88 -14.11 -0.73 14.84
C GLY A 88 -13.02 -1.60 14.22
N PHE A 89 -12.61 -1.28 12.99
CA PHE A 89 -11.53 -2.01 12.30
C PHE A 89 -10.19 -1.33 12.51
N CYS A 90 -9.14 -2.09 12.78
CA CYS A 90 -7.77 -1.58 12.86
C CYS A 90 -6.87 -2.34 11.86
N HIS A 91 -6.30 -1.61 10.89
CA HIS A 91 -5.52 -2.18 9.78
C HIS A 91 -4.05 -1.81 9.89
N LEU A 92 -3.23 -2.72 10.43
CA LEU A 92 -1.84 -2.40 10.71
C LEU A 92 -0.93 -2.42 9.48
N TYR A 93 -0.03 -1.45 9.31
CA TYR A 93 0.89 -1.37 8.15
C TYR A 93 2.16 -2.24 8.25
N ILE A 94 2.23 -3.10 9.27
CA ILE A 94 3.41 -3.93 9.59
C ILE A 94 3.84 -4.83 8.42
N GLY A 95 5.10 -4.65 7.98
CA GLY A 95 5.76 -5.39 6.90
C GLY A 95 5.85 -4.65 5.57
N GLN A 96 5.28 -3.44 5.47
CA GLN A 96 5.26 -2.63 4.25
C GLN A 96 6.00 -1.29 4.42
N GLU A 97 6.75 -1.11 5.51
CA GLU A 97 7.29 0.19 5.94
C GLU A 97 8.19 0.84 4.87
N ALA A 98 9.02 0.04 4.18
CA ALA A 98 9.91 0.52 3.13
C ALA A 98 9.16 1.15 1.95
N VAL A 99 7.93 0.70 1.65
CA VAL A 99 7.12 1.26 0.57
C VAL A 99 6.74 2.70 0.88
N ALA A 100 6.10 2.94 2.03
CA ALA A 100 5.70 4.29 2.43
C ALA A 100 6.91 5.21 2.59
N VAL A 101 7.94 4.79 3.33
CA VAL A 101 9.14 5.62 3.61
C VAL A 101 9.93 5.90 2.33
N GLY A 102 10.25 4.87 1.55
CA GLY A 102 11.06 5.02 0.35
C GLY A 102 10.38 5.89 -0.70
N LEU A 103 9.09 5.67 -0.96
CA LEU A 103 8.37 6.45 -1.97
C LEU A 103 8.10 7.89 -1.52
N GLN A 104 7.60 8.10 -0.29
CA GLN A 104 7.17 9.42 0.16
C GLN A 104 8.34 10.35 0.48
N SER A 105 9.49 9.82 0.87
CA SER A 105 10.67 10.66 1.08
C SER A 105 11.07 11.46 -0.16
N ALA A 106 10.67 11.02 -1.37
CA ALA A 106 11.00 11.68 -2.64
C ALA A 106 10.02 12.80 -3.02
N LEU A 107 8.92 12.93 -2.29
CA LEU A 107 7.88 13.91 -2.56
C LEU A 107 8.28 15.30 -2.07
N ASP A 108 7.72 16.32 -2.73
CA ASP A 108 7.70 17.69 -2.24
C ASP A 108 6.43 17.88 -1.39
N GLY A 109 6.54 17.78 -0.05
CA GLY A 109 5.39 17.89 0.87
C GLY A 109 4.65 19.24 0.79
N ASP A 110 5.28 20.28 0.24
CA ASP A 110 4.62 21.56 0.04
C ASP A 110 3.71 21.57 -1.18
N LYS A 111 3.79 20.58 -2.08
CA LYS A 111 3.06 20.54 -3.35
C LYS A 111 2.38 19.22 -3.65
N ASP A 112 3.12 18.12 -3.58
CA ASP A 112 2.65 16.80 -3.96
C ASP A 112 1.57 16.33 -2.98
N SER A 113 0.63 15.51 -3.46
CA SER A 113 -0.45 14.97 -2.66
C SER A 113 -0.34 13.45 -2.53
N VAL A 114 -0.72 12.92 -1.37
CA VAL A 114 -0.79 11.48 -1.11
C VAL A 114 -2.24 11.06 -0.87
N ILE A 115 -2.67 9.96 -1.47
CA ILE A 115 -3.99 9.37 -1.27
C ILE A 115 -3.86 7.84 -1.16
N THR A 116 -4.51 7.24 -0.16
CA THR A 116 -4.38 5.80 0.12
C THR A 116 -5.69 5.19 0.64
N GLY A 117 -5.74 3.85 0.69
CA GLY A 117 -6.84 3.13 1.31
C GLY A 117 -6.79 3.16 2.85
N TYR A 118 -7.64 2.35 3.48
CA TYR A 118 -7.79 2.25 4.95
C TYR A 118 -6.59 1.71 5.75
N ARG A 119 -5.41 1.52 5.14
CA ARG A 119 -4.19 1.06 5.83
C ARG A 119 -3.17 2.21 5.84
N ASP A 120 -3.57 3.31 6.44
CA ASP A 120 -3.02 4.65 6.20
C ASP A 120 -2.08 5.16 7.31
N HIS A 121 -2.05 4.58 8.51
CA HIS A 121 -1.27 5.16 9.64
C HIS A 121 0.22 5.23 9.30
N GLY A 122 0.79 4.14 8.77
CA GLY A 122 2.17 4.10 8.30
C GLY A 122 2.46 5.14 7.19
N HIS A 123 1.50 5.42 6.32
CA HIS A 123 1.66 6.47 5.30
C HIS A 123 1.69 7.86 5.93
N MET A 124 0.81 8.15 6.88
CA MET A 124 0.77 9.44 7.56
C MET A 124 2.06 9.73 8.34
N LEU A 125 2.58 8.72 9.03
CA LEU A 125 3.85 8.82 9.73
C LEU A 125 5.01 9.08 8.75
N ALA A 126 5.05 8.37 7.62
CA ALA A 126 6.05 8.62 6.57
C ALA A 126 5.90 10.01 5.93
N TYR A 127 4.70 10.60 5.98
CA TYR A 127 4.41 11.93 5.48
C TYR A 127 4.65 13.05 6.52
N GLY A 128 5.23 12.70 7.68
CA GLY A 128 5.65 13.67 8.70
C GLY A 128 4.55 14.13 9.67
N ILE A 129 3.39 13.47 9.67
CA ILE A 129 2.29 13.83 10.57
C ILE A 129 2.61 13.33 12.00
N ASP A 130 2.32 14.17 13.01
CA ASP A 130 2.62 13.88 14.41
C ASP A 130 1.95 12.57 14.88
N PRO A 131 2.73 11.58 15.39
CA PRO A 131 2.19 10.35 15.97
C PRO A 131 1.09 10.57 17.01
N LYS A 132 1.11 11.67 17.76
CA LYS A 132 0.10 12.00 18.78
C LYS A 132 -1.29 12.16 18.19
N VAL A 133 -1.44 12.93 17.11
CA VAL A 133 -2.75 13.16 16.49
C VAL A 133 -3.26 11.92 15.75
N ILE A 134 -2.36 11.10 15.21
CA ILE A 134 -2.71 9.81 14.60
C ILE A 134 -3.20 8.84 15.67
N MET A 135 -2.50 8.71 16.80
CA MET A 135 -2.92 7.81 17.89
C MET A 135 -4.21 8.28 18.57
N ALA A 136 -4.38 9.60 18.73
CA ALA A 136 -5.63 10.19 19.21
C ALA A 136 -6.80 9.86 18.27
N GLU A 137 -6.58 9.91 16.95
CA GLU A 137 -7.62 9.53 15.98
C GLU A 137 -7.95 8.03 16.07
N LEU A 138 -6.95 7.15 16.16
CA LEU A 138 -7.17 5.70 16.34
C LEU A 138 -8.04 5.38 17.56
N THR A 139 -7.84 6.12 18.65
CA THR A 139 -8.54 5.92 19.92
C THR A 139 -9.82 6.76 20.04
N GLY A 140 -10.26 7.40 18.94
CA GLY A 140 -11.52 8.14 18.88
C GLY A 140 -11.55 9.40 19.75
N ARG A 141 -10.42 10.09 19.88
CA ARG A 141 -10.26 11.26 20.76
C ARG A 141 -10.42 12.57 20.00
N ALA A 142 -10.84 13.62 20.70
CA ALA A 142 -11.11 14.94 20.11
C ALA A 142 -9.87 15.58 19.44
N ALA A 143 -8.67 15.28 19.94
CA ALA A 143 -7.41 15.76 19.36
C ALA A 143 -6.94 14.92 18.14
N GLY A 144 -7.73 13.94 17.71
CA GLY A 144 -7.48 13.20 16.48
C GLY A 144 -7.49 14.12 15.27
N ILE A 145 -6.73 13.76 14.24
CA ILE A 145 -6.59 14.59 13.03
C ILE A 145 -7.91 14.84 12.29
N SER A 146 -8.86 13.91 12.41
CA SER A 146 -10.24 13.99 11.92
C SER A 146 -11.23 14.17 13.08
N LYS A 147 -10.77 14.78 14.19
CA LYS A 147 -11.53 15.04 15.43
C LYS A 147 -12.09 13.78 16.10
N GLY A 148 -11.44 12.62 15.91
CA GLY A 148 -11.89 11.34 16.46
C GLY A 148 -13.07 10.69 15.74
N LYS A 149 -13.49 11.25 14.59
CA LYS A 149 -14.64 10.77 13.80
C LYS A 149 -14.26 9.70 12.77
N GLY A 150 -13.03 9.75 12.28
CA GLY A 150 -12.56 8.89 11.19
C GLY A 150 -12.03 7.54 11.67
N GLY A 151 -11.45 7.52 12.87
CA GLY A 151 -10.84 6.33 13.43
C GLY A 151 -9.73 5.78 12.55
N SER A 152 -9.52 4.46 12.62
CA SER A 152 -8.39 3.80 11.94
C SER A 152 -8.50 3.71 10.42
N MET A 153 -9.64 4.02 9.81
CA MET A 153 -9.82 3.84 8.37
C MET A 153 -10.01 5.13 7.60
N HIS A 154 -10.17 6.29 8.24
CA HIS A 154 -10.62 7.54 7.62
C HIS A 154 -9.83 8.77 8.11
N MET A 155 -8.50 8.68 8.11
CA MET A 155 -7.65 9.79 8.53
C MET A 155 -7.28 10.70 7.35
N PHE A 156 -7.52 11.99 7.51
CA PHE A 156 -7.45 12.95 6.41
C PHE A 156 -6.90 14.30 6.86
N SER A 157 -6.08 14.95 6.03
CA SER A 157 -5.61 16.32 6.27
C SER A 157 -5.32 17.08 4.97
N THR A 158 -6.15 18.07 4.66
CA THR A 158 -5.91 18.99 3.54
C THR A 158 -4.65 19.84 3.73
N GLU A 159 -4.35 20.24 4.97
CA GLU A 159 -3.16 21.03 5.32
C GLU A 159 -1.88 20.32 4.88
N HIS A 160 -1.78 19.04 5.22
CA HIS A 160 -0.64 18.19 4.86
C HIS A 160 -0.69 17.72 3.41
N LYS A 161 -1.81 17.89 2.69
CA LYS A 161 -2.09 17.27 1.37
C LYS A 161 -2.14 15.74 1.42
N PHE A 162 -2.60 15.23 2.56
CA PHE A 162 -2.81 13.82 2.80
C PHE A 162 -4.31 13.50 2.73
N TYR A 163 -4.72 12.83 1.66
CA TYR A 163 -6.09 12.46 1.35
C TYR A 163 -6.28 10.96 1.61
N GLY A 164 -5.96 10.50 2.83
CA GLY A 164 -5.96 9.08 3.17
C GLY A 164 -7.25 8.57 3.81
N GLY A 165 -7.27 7.26 4.05
CA GLY A 165 -8.35 6.62 4.77
C GLY A 165 -9.63 6.40 3.93
N HIS A 166 -9.50 5.73 2.79
CA HIS A 166 -10.66 5.31 2.02
C HIS A 166 -11.07 3.87 2.35
N GLY A 167 -12.21 3.73 3.05
CA GLY A 167 -12.83 2.43 3.36
C GLY A 167 -13.44 1.71 2.14
N ILE A 168 -13.81 2.45 1.09
CA ILE A 168 -14.32 1.87 -0.16
C ILE A 168 -13.15 1.44 -1.03
N VAL A 169 -13.02 0.12 -1.21
CA VAL A 169 -11.92 -0.50 -1.96
C VAL A 169 -11.85 0.06 -3.39
N GLY A 170 -10.71 0.69 -3.73
CA GLY A 170 -10.41 1.24 -5.05
C GLY A 170 -10.90 2.68 -5.28
N ALA A 171 -11.69 3.26 -4.37
CA ALA A 171 -12.22 4.61 -4.54
C ALA A 171 -11.12 5.68 -4.51
N GLN A 172 -10.04 5.43 -3.77
CA GLN A 172 -8.90 6.33 -3.67
C GLN A 172 -8.16 6.50 -5.00
N VAL A 173 -8.30 5.55 -5.94
CA VAL A 173 -7.60 5.60 -7.24
C VAL A 173 -8.23 6.63 -8.17
N SER A 174 -9.55 6.65 -8.27
CA SER A 174 -10.27 7.65 -9.07
C SER A 174 -10.19 9.04 -8.44
N LEU A 175 -10.25 9.13 -7.10
CA LEU A 175 -10.01 10.38 -6.38
C LEU A 175 -8.58 10.89 -6.56
N GLY A 176 -7.58 10.01 -6.55
CA GLY A 176 -6.19 10.37 -6.82
C GLY A 176 -5.96 10.89 -8.25
N ALA A 177 -6.64 10.32 -9.24
CA ALA A 177 -6.67 10.89 -10.57
C ALA A 177 -7.30 12.30 -10.58
N GLY A 178 -8.33 12.54 -9.77
CA GLY A 178 -8.92 13.87 -9.56
C GLY A 178 -7.95 14.88 -8.94
N LEU A 179 -7.18 14.49 -7.92
CA LEU A 179 -6.13 15.32 -7.32
C LEU A 179 -5.03 15.66 -8.33
N ALA A 180 -4.59 14.70 -9.12
CA ALA A 180 -3.65 14.94 -10.22
C ALA A 180 -4.23 15.87 -11.29
N PHE A 181 -5.52 15.75 -11.62
CA PHE A 181 -6.19 16.69 -12.49
C PHE A 181 -6.17 18.10 -11.90
N LYS A 182 -6.43 18.27 -10.59
CA LYS A 182 -6.33 19.56 -9.90
C LYS A 182 -4.92 20.17 -10.03
N HIS A 183 -3.86 19.38 -9.83
CA HIS A 183 -2.48 19.85 -10.00
C HIS A 183 -2.21 20.32 -11.43
N LYS A 184 -2.60 19.50 -12.42
CA LYS A 184 -2.46 19.84 -13.84
C LYS A 184 -3.25 21.10 -14.22
N TYR A 185 -4.50 21.19 -13.78
CA TYR A 185 -5.40 22.30 -14.07
C TYR A 185 -4.90 23.62 -13.46
N SER A 186 -4.32 23.55 -12.26
CA SER A 186 -3.79 24.72 -11.55
C SER A 186 -2.40 25.12 -12.03
N GLY A 187 -1.70 24.24 -12.76
CA GLY A 187 -0.31 24.47 -13.18
C GLY A 187 0.68 24.56 -12.01
N ASP A 188 0.37 23.94 -10.87
CA ASP A 188 1.17 24.05 -9.63
C ASP A 188 2.42 23.15 -9.62
N GLY A 189 2.57 22.28 -10.63
CA GLY A 189 3.68 21.34 -10.78
C GLY A 189 3.64 20.16 -9.82
N GLY A 190 2.57 20.02 -9.02
CA GLY A 190 2.39 18.91 -8.09
C GLY A 190 2.05 17.59 -8.76
N VAL A 191 2.35 16.51 -8.07
CA VAL A 191 2.04 15.13 -8.45
C VAL A 191 1.15 14.50 -7.38
N CYS A 192 0.20 13.65 -7.79
CA CYS A 192 -0.53 12.80 -6.86
C CYS A 192 0.11 11.40 -6.81
N MET A 193 0.42 10.91 -5.61
CA MET A 193 0.80 9.53 -5.39
C MET A 193 -0.41 8.77 -4.81
N ALA A 194 -0.97 7.85 -5.60
CA ALA A 194 -2.20 7.15 -5.29
C ALA A 194 -1.96 5.68 -4.98
N TYR A 195 -2.08 5.31 -3.71
CA TYR A 195 -1.79 3.99 -3.18
C TYR A 195 -3.03 3.10 -3.10
N PHE A 196 -2.87 1.84 -3.45
CA PHE A 196 -3.93 0.85 -3.35
C PHE A 196 -3.36 -0.57 -3.31
N GLY A 197 -4.08 -1.49 -2.64
CA GLY A 197 -3.65 -2.88 -2.52
C GLY A 197 -3.92 -3.69 -3.80
N ASP A 198 -3.31 -4.88 -3.86
CA ASP A 198 -3.53 -5.89 -4.90
C ASP A 198 -5.01 -6.24 -5.12
N GLY A 199 -5.81 -6.32 -4.05
CA GLY A 199 -7.25 -6.53 -4.15
C GLY A 199 -8.00 -5.38 -4.81
N ALA A 200 -7.58 -4.15 -4.55
CA ALA A 200 -8.21 -2.95 -5.12
C ALA A 200 -7.90 -2.80 -6.62
N ALA A 201 -6.76 -3.32 -7.10
CA ALA A 201 -6.39 -3.32 -8.51
C ALA A 201 -7.37 -4.06 -9.43
N ASN A 202 -8.29 -4.86 -8.87
CA ASN A 202 -9.33 -5.57 -9.62
C ASN A 202 -10.66 -4.81 -9.71
N GLN A 203 -10.78 -3.61 -9.13
CA GLN A 203 -12.02 -2.84 -9.15
C GLN A 203 -12.20 -2.10 -10.48
N GLY A 204 -13.43 -2.09 -11.03
CA GLY A 204 -13.73 -1.45 -12.33
C GLY A 204 -13.32 0.02 -12.40
N GLN A 205 -13.59 0.78 -11.33
CA GLN A 205 -13.23 2.21 -11.23
C GLN A 205 -11.72 2.48 -11.37
N VAL A 206 -10.85 1.51 -11.08
CA VAL A 206 -9.40 1.63 -11.29
C VAL A 206 -9.07 1.70 -12.78
N TYR A 207 -9.72 0.87 -13.60
CA TYR A 207 -9.53 0.84 -15.05
C TYR A 207 -10.07 2.13 -15.70
N GLU A 208 -11.21 2.62 -15.21
CA GLU A 208 -11.77 3.90 -15.64
C GLU A 208 -10.79 5.05 -15.32
N ALA A 209 -10.24 5.07 -14.10
CA ALA A 209 -9.24 6.06 -13.69
C ALA A 209 -7.97 6.00 -14.54
N PHE A 210 -7.46 4.80 -14.86
CA PHE A 210 -6.31 4.63 -15.75
C PHE A 210 -6.58 5.21 -17.15
N ASN A 211 -7.72 4.89 -17.76
CA ASN A 211 -8.08 5.42 -19.06
C ASN A 211 -8.06 6.96 -19.08
N MET A 212 -8.69 7.58 -18.08
CA MET A 212 -8.77 9.03 -17.97
C MET A 212 -7.41 9.67 -17.67
N ALA A 213 -6.63 9.07 -16.78
CA ALA A 213 -5.31 9.57 -16.40
C ALA A 213 -4.34 9.60 -17.59
N GLU A 214 -4.32 8.54 -18.40
CA GLU A 214 -3.52 8.54 -19.63
C GLU A 214 -4.06 9.52 -20.67
N LEU A 215 -5.38 9.48 -20.94
CA LEU A 215 -6.01 10.32 -21.97
C LEU A 215 -5.70 11.79 -21.75
N TRP A 216 -5.72 12.21 -20.48
CA TRP A 216 -5.45 13.58 -20.09
C TRP A 216 -4.01 13.83 -19.68
N LYS A 217 -3.10 12.85 -19.76
CA LYS A 217 -1.70 12.96 -19.32
C LYS A 217 -1.59 13.59 -17.93
N LEU A 218 -2.28 12.99 -16.97
CA LEU A 218 -2.34 13.49 -15.60
C LEU A 218 -1.04 13.21 -14.83
N PRO A 219 -0.66 14.11 -13.91
CA PRO A 219 0.50 13.94 -13.07
C PRO A 219 0.21 12.98 -11.90
N VAL A 220 0.01 11.69 -12.17
CA VAL A 220 -0.30 10.68 -11.14
C VAL A 220 0.64 9.48 -11.19
N ILE A 221 1.10 9.05 -10.02
CA ILE A 221 1.82 7.79 -9.81
C ILE A 221 0.85 6.84 -9.10
N PHE A 222 0.48 5.76 -9.78
CA PHE A 222 -0.37 4.71 -9.23
C PHE A 222 0.50 3.66 -8.54
N VAL A 223 0.40 3.54 -7.22
CA VAL A 223 1.23 2.63 -6.42
C VAL A 223 0.37 1.45 -5.97
N ILE A 224 0.70 0.26 -6.49
CA ILE A 224 0.09 -1.00 -6.11
C ILE A 224 0.93 -1.64 -5.01
N GLU A 225 0.40 -1.67 -3.80
CA GLU A 225 1.00 -2.38 -2.67
C GLU A 225 0.61 -3.86 -2.75
N ASN A 226 1.41 -4.64 -3.47
CA ASN A 226 1.15 -6.06 -3.62
C ASN A 226 1.69 -6.82 -2.41
N ASN A 227 0.85 -6.94 -1.37
CA ASN A 227 1.15 -7.69 -0.15
C ASN A 227 0.71 -9.16 -0.17
N GLN A 228 0.45 -9.67 -1.38
CA GLN A 228 0.06 -11.03 -1.73
C GLN A 228 -1.38 -11.45 -1.40
N TYR A 229 -2.14 -10.67 -0.61
CA TYR A 229 -3.47 -11.07 -0.14
C TYR A 229 -4.50 -9.93 0.01
N ALA A 230 -5.60 -10.06 -0.74
CA ALA A 230 -6.83 -9.30 -0.54
C ALA A 230 -7.71 -9.99 0.51
N MET A 231 -7.64 -9.52 1.76
CA MET A 231 -8.13 -10.25 2.93
C MET A 231 -7.52 -11.67 2.96
N GLY A 232 -8.26 -12.70 2.56
CA GLY A 232 -7.80 -14.09 2.46
C GLY A 232 -7.68 -14.66 1.05
N THR A 233 -7.87 -13.83 0.02
CA THR A 233 -7.73 -14.24 -1.38
C THR A 233 -6.35 -13.88 -1.88
N SER A 234 -5.56 -14.87 -2.31
CA SER A 234 -4.22 -14.64 -2.88
C SER A 234 -4.30 -14.03 -4.28
N VAL A 235 -3.28 -13.25 -4.67
CA VAL A 235 -3.24 -12.55 -5.97
C VAL A 235 -3.46 -13.49 -7.15
N ASN A 236 -2.73 -14.61 -7.18
CA ASN A 236 -2.80 -15.62 -8.25
C ASN A 236 -4.17 -16.32 -8.37
N ARG A 237 -5.06 -16.18 -7.37
CA ARG A 237 -6.43 -16.69 -7.40
C ARG A 237 -7.45 -15.64 -7.83
N ALA A 238 -7.09 -14.36 -7.73
CA ALA A 238 -7.99 -13.23 -8.01
C ALA A 238 -7.65 -12.49 -9.31
N SER A 239 -6.48 -12.72 -9.87
CA SER A 239 -5.93 -11.96 -10.99
C SER A 239 -5.52 -12.88 -12.13
N SER A 240 -6.05 -12.66 -13.33
CA SER A 240 -5.61 -13.39 -14.53
C SER A 240 -4.23 -12.95 -15.01
N GLU A 241 -3.87 -11.70 -14.75
CA GLU A 241 -2.52 -11.15 -14.85
C GLU A 241 -2.08 -10.79 -13.44
N ASP A 242 -1.18 -11.60 -12.87
CA ASP A 242 -0.70 -11.47 -11.49
C ASP A 242 0.55 -10.58 -11.37
N GLN A 243 1.13 -10.17 -12.50
CA GLN A 243 2.14 -9.11 -12.56
C GLN A 243 1.44 -7.74 -12.63
N LEU A 244 1.12 -7.18 -11.46
CA LEU A 244 0.20 -6.03 -11.39
C LEU A 244 0.78 -4.74 -12.00
N TYR A 245 2.10 -4.62 -12.18
CA TYR A 245 2.68 -3.51 -12.94
C TYR A 245 2.17 -3.46 -14.39
N ARG A 246 1.78 -4.60 -14.98
CA ARG A 246 1.26 -4.68 -16.37
C ARG A 246 -0.19 -4.22 -16.52
N ARG A 247 -0.88 -3.88 -15.43
CA ARG A 247 -2.31 -3.49 -15.48
C ARG A 247 -2.58 -2.24 -16.33
N GLY A 248 -1.56 -1.41 -16.54
CA GLY A 248 -1.62 -0.23 -17.37
C GLY A 248 -1.49 -0.46 -18.88
N GLU A 249 -1.08 -1.65 -19.32
CA GLU A 249 -0.63 -1.88 -20.71
C GLU A 249 -1.74 -1.61 -21.75
N SER A 250 -2.99 -2.01 -21.48
CA SER A 250 -4.12 -1.71 -22.36
C SER A 250 -4.44 -0.21 -22.46
N PHE A 251 -4.05 0.56 -21.46
CA PHE A 251 -4.20 2.01 -21.40
C PHE A 251 -2.92 2.74 -21.78
N ARG A 252 -1.86 2.04 -22.21
CA ARG A 252 -0.55 2.66 -22.54
C ARG A 252 0.16 3.30 -21.35
N ILE A 253 -0.21 2.94 -20.12
CA ILE A 253 0.47 3.41 -18.91
C ILE A 253 1.64 2.47 -18.63
N PRO A 254 2.89 2.97 -18.59
CA PRO A 254 4.04 2.14 -18.25
C PRO A 254 3.96 1.68 -16.79
N GLY A 255 4.44 0.47 -16.54
CA GLY A 255 4.52 -0.11 -15.20
C GLY A 255 5.93 -0.56 -14.86
N ILE A 256 6.28 -0.43 -13.58
CA ILE A 256 7.56 -0.85 -13.01
C ILE A 256 7.28 -1.75 -11.81
N GLN A 257 7.89 -2.93 -11.77
CA GLN A 257 7.89 -3.77 -10.57
C GLN A 257 9.09 -3.41 -9.70
N VAL A 258 8.86 -3.25 -8.40
CA VAL A 258 9.85 -2.79 -7.43
C VAL A 258 9.87 -3.74 -6.25
N ASP A 259 11.05 -4.04 -5.73
CA ASP A 259 11.17 -4.69 -4.43
C ASP A 259 10.68 -3.73 -3.32
N GLY A 260 9.46 -3.98 -2.83
CA GLY A 260 8.82 -3.18 -1.79
C GLY A 260 9.38 -3.45 -0.39
N MET A 261 10.34 -4.36 -0.25
CA MET A 261 11.04 -4.66 1.00
C MET A 261 12.42 -3.98 1.07
N ASP A 262 12.84 -3.27 0.02
CA ASP A 262 14.06 -2.48 -0.05
C ASP A 262 13.73 -0.98 -0.19
N VAL A 263 14.04 -0.20 0.86
CA VAL A 263 13.76 1.24 0.89
C VAL A 263 14.54 2.01 -0.18
N LEU A 264 15.74 1.57 -0.56
CA LEU A 264 16.56 2.22 -1.58
C LEU A 264 16.01 1.94 -2.97
N ALA A 265 15.52 0.72 -3.22
CA ALA A 265 14.79 0.39 -4.45
C ALA A 265 13.49 1.19 -4.56
N CYS A 266 12.73 1.30 -3.46
CA CYS A 266 11.53 2.13 -3.39
C CYS A 266 11.85 3.60 -3.71
N ARG A 267 12.86 4.18 -3.05
CA ARG A 267 13.26 5.57 -3.28
C ARG A 267 13.71 5.84 -4.72
N GLY A 268 14.53 4.96 -5.30
CA GLY A 268 14.98 5.10 -6.68
C GLY A 268 13.84 4.98 -7.70
N ALA A 269 12.86 4.11 -7.43
CA ALA A 269 11.64 4.00 -8.23
C ALA A 269 10.79 5.27 -8.16
N ALA A 270 10.66 5.88 -6.98
CA ALA A 270 9.97 7.16 -6.85
C ALA A 270 10.63 8.27 -7.66
N GLU A 271 11.96 8.41 -7.61
CA GLU A 271 12.68 9.43 -8.39
C GLU A 271 12.46 9.26 -9.90
N THR A 272 12.50 8.02 -10.38
CA THR A 272 12.24 7.67 -11.77
C THR A 272 10.80 8.00 -12.17
N ALA A 273 9.83 7.63 -11.34
CA ALA A 273 8.41 7.89 -11.58
C ALA A 273 8.09 9.40 -11.54
N LEU A 274 8.61 10.13 -10.56
CA LEU A 274 8.42 11.58 -10.43
C LEU A 274 9.03 12.31 -11.63
N ALA A 275 10.24 11.94 -12.06
CA ALA A 275 10.86 12.52 -13.25
C ALA A 275 10.00 12.30 -14.51
N TRP A 276 9.47 11.09 -14.70
CA TRP A 276 8.56 10.77 -15.81
C TRP A 276 7.30 11.65 -15.80
N VAL A 277 6.63 11.68 -14.65
CA VAL A 277 5.33 12.34 -14.49
C VAL A 277 5.48 13.87 -14.58
N ARG A 278 6.50 14.44 -13.92
CA ARG A 278 6.80 15.89 -13.98
C ARG A 278 7.26 16.35 -15.36
N ALA A 279 7.82 15.46 -16.18
CA ALA A 279 8.11 15.73 -17.60
C ALA A 279 6.84 15.74 -18.49
N GLY A 280 5.64 15.56 -17.92
CA GLY A 280 4.37 15.62 -18.65
C GLY A 280 4.09 14.37 -19.50
N LYS A 281 4.82 13.27 -19.29
CA LYS A 281 4.69 12.04 -20.08
C LYS A 281 3.44 11.22 -19.73
N GLY A 282 2.72 11.63 -18.69
CA GLY A 282 1.49 11.02 -18.22
C GLY A 282 1.73 10.13 -16.99
N PRO A 283 0.74 9.29 -16.63
CA PRO A 283 0.81 8.46 -15.44
C PRO A 283 1.85 7.34 -15.56
N VAL A 284 2.20 6.74 -14.42
CA VAL A 284 3.01 5.52 -14.32
C VAL A 284 2.48 4.63 -13.19
N ILE A 285 2.62 3.31 -13.32
CA ILE A 285 2.29 2.33 -12.29
C ILE A 285 3.57 1.83 -11.62
N LEU A 286 3.59 1.79 -10.29
CA LEU A 286 4.60 1.09 -9.50
C LEU A 286 3.92 -0.10 -8.81
N GLU A 287 4.37 -1.33 -9.07
CA GLU A 287 4.00 -2.49 -8.28
C GLU A 287 5.06 -2.77 -7.22
N MET A 288 4.71 -2.52 -5.97
CA MET A 288 5.58 -2.74 -4.82
C MET A 288 5.36 -4.16 -4.33
N LYS A 289 6.33 -5.05 -4.58
CA LYS A 289 6.31 -6.42 -4.08
C LYS A 289 6.66 -6.39 -2.59
N THR A 290 5.65 -6.52 -1.75
CA THR A 290 5.79 -6.43 -0.29
C THR A 290 5.00 -7.55 0.39
N TYR A 291 4.90 -7.54 1.72
CA TYR A 291 4.20 -8.58 2.46
C TYR A 291 3.57 -8.06 3.76
N ARG A 292 2.30 -8.42 4.00
CA ARG A 292 1.57 -8.04 5.21
C ARG A 292 1.81 -9.05 6.34
N TYR A 293 2.53 -8.70 7.40
CA TYR A 293 2.83 -9.66 8.48
C TYR A 293 1.67 -9.97 9.42
N ARG A 294 0.72 -9.04 9.57
CA ARG A 294 -0.49 -9.21 10.40
C ARG A 294 -1.69 -9.66 9.56
N GLY A 295 -2.75 -10.11 10.22
CA GLY A 295 -4.05 -10.36 9.57
C GLY A 295 -4.53 -9.17 8.76
N HIS A 296 -5.59 -9.35 7.98
CA HIS A 296 -6.16 -8.26 7.19
C HIS A 296 -6.43 -7.02 8.05
N SER A 297 -7.13 -7.23 9.15
CA SER A 297 -7.33 -6.33 10.29
C SER A 297 -6.91 -7.05 11.58
N MET A 298 -6.91 -6.33 12.71
CA MET A 298 -6.67 -6.92 14.03
C MET A 298 -7.68 -7.98 14.45
N SER A 299 -8.88 -7.99 13.86
CA SER A 299 -9.90 -9.03 14.09
C SER A 299 -9.77 -10.25 13.17
N ASP A 300 -8.92 -10.21 12.15
CA ASP A 300 -8.72 -11.32 11.21
C ASP A 300 -7.65 -12.32 11.72
N PRO A 301 -8.01 -13.59 11.97
CA PRO A 301 -7.08 -14.62 12.43
C PRO A 301 -6.10 -15.13 11.36
N ALA A 302 -6.19 -14.66 10.11
CA ALA A 302 -5.26 -14.98 9.02
C ALA A 302 -5.13 -16.47 8.65
N LYS A 303 -6.22 -17.25 8.75
CA LYS A 303 -6.22 -18.72 8.53
C LYS A 303 -5.94 -19.20 7.09
N TYR A 304 -5.77 -18.28 6.15
CA TYR A 304 -5.60 -18.55 4.72
C TYR A 304 -4.12 -18.64 4.28
N ARG A 305 -3.18 -18.56 5.21
CA ARG A 305 -1.74 -18.66 4.98
C ARG A 305 -1.04 -19.27 6.18
N SER A 306 0.12 -19.88 5.97
CA SER A 306 0.84 -20.58 7.05
C SER A 306 1.68 -19.62 7.87
N ARG A 307 1.95 -19.99 9.14
CA ARG A 307 2.90 -19.24 9.97
C ARG A 307 4.31 -19.29 9.39
N ASP A 308 4.68 -20.43 8.80
CA ASP A 308 6.00 -20.65 8.20
C ASP A 308 6.23 -19.74 6.99
N GLU A 309 5.21 -19.49 6.17
CA GLU A 309 5.29 -18.54 5.06
C GLU A 309 5.61 -17.14 5.56
N VAL A 310 4.84 -16.64 6.53
CA VAL A 310 5.04 -15.30 7.10
C VAL A 310 6.43 -15.18 7.75
N GLN A 311 6.83 -16.19 8.51
CA GLN A 311 8.13 -16.22 9.18
C GLN A 311 9.28 -16.26 8.17
N ALA A 312 9.16 -17.06 7.10
CA ALA A 312 10.17 -17.14 6.06
C ALA A 312 10.36 -15.81 5.33
N VAL A 313 9.29 -15.05 5.07
CA VAL A 313 9.41 -13.71 4.48
C VAL A 313 10.10 -12.76 5.46
N ARG A 314 9.68 -12.78 6.73
CA ARG A 314 10.25 -11.91 7.77
C ARG A 314 11.75 -12.15 7.98
N ASP A 315 12.18 -13.41 8.09
CA ASP A 315 13.59 -13.74 8.34
C ASP A 315 14.50 -13.37 7.18
N LYS A 316 13.98 -13.46 5.94
CA LYS A 316 14.77 -13.24 4.73
C LYS A 316 14.75 -11.79 4.24
N SER A 317 13.65 -11.08 4.48
CA SER A 317 13.33 -9.86 3.74
C SER A 317 12.72 -8.74 4.59
N ASP A 318 12.74 -8.79 5.93
CA ASP A 318 12.20 -7.66 6.73
C ASP A 318 12.92 -6.34 6.37
N PRO A 319 12.18 -5.28 5.99
CA PRO A 319 12.78 -4.04 5.48
C PRO A 319 13.64 -3.31 6.52
N ILE A 320 13.30 -3.44 7.81
CA ILE A 320 14.04 -2.80 8.89
C ILE A 320 15.37 -3.53 9.12
N GLU A 321 15.35 -4.87 9.09
CA GLU A 321 16.58 -5.67 9.19
C GLU A 321 17.48 -5.48 7.97
N HIS A 322 16.90 -5.26 6.78
CA HIS A 322 17.68 -4.94 5.59
C HIS A 322 18.45 -3.63 5.75
N VAL A 323 17.78 -2.53 6.10
CA VAL A 323 18.46 -1.23 6.29
C VAL A 323 19.44 -1.26 7.46
N LYS A 324 19.14 -2.00 8.52
CA LYS A 324 20.09 -2.23 9.62
C LYS A 324 21.41 -2.82 9.13
N LYS A 325 21.38 -3.84 8.25
CA LYS A 325 22.59 -4.42 7.65
C LYS A 325 23.36 -3.42 6.80
N LEU A 326 22.67 -2.54 6.07
CA LEU A 326 23.30 -1.47 5.29
C LEU A 326 24.00 -0.46 6.22
N LEU A 327 23.37 -0.06 7.32
CA LEU A 327 23.95 0.82 8.32
C LEU A 327 25.19 0.20 9.00
N GLU A 328 25.15 -1.10 9.30
CA GLU A 328 26.29 -1.85 9.83
C GLU A 328 27.47 -1.86 8.85
N ALA A 329 27.20 -2.04 7.55
CA ALA A 329 28.21 -1.94 6.49
C ALA A 329 28.83 -0.54 6.38
N GLU A 330 28.05 0.52 6.67
CA GLU A 330 28.50 1.92 6.79
C GLU A 330 29.15 2.24 8.17
N GLY A 331 29.47 1.21 8.95
CA GLY A 331 30.18 1.31 10.23
C GLY A 331 29.34 1.93 11.36
N VAL A 332 28.01 1.91 11.26
CA VAL A 332 27.12 2.27 12.39
C VAL A 332 27.17 1.15 13.42
N LYS A 333 27.49 1.51 14.66
CA LYS A 333 27.56 0.56 15.77
C LYS A 333 26.17 0.23 16.29
N GLU A 334 26.01 -1.00 16.76
CA GLU A 334 24.77 -1.49 17.37
C GLU A 334 24.27 -0.57 18.51
N ASP A 335 25.17 -0.02 19.32
CA ASP A 335 24.80 0.87 20.42
C ASP A 335 24.11 2.16 19.94
N ALA A 336 24.51 2.69 18.77
CA ALA A 336 23.84 3.85 18.19
C ALA A 336 22.41 3.50 17.73
N LEU A 337 22.22 2.29 17.17
CA LEU A 337 20.89 1.80 16.79
C LEU A 337 20.01 1.57 18.02
N LYS A 338 20.58 1.07 19.13
CA LYS A 338 19.86 0.94 20.41
C LYS A 338 19.37 2.28 20.94
N THR A 339 20.16 3.34 20.82
CA THR A 339 19.73 4.70 21.19
C THR A 339 18.53 5.13 20.34
N VAL A 340 18.59 4.92 19.02
CA VAL A 340 17.45 5.21 18.13
C VAL A 340 16.21 4.41 18.53
N GLU A 341 16.35 3.12 18.83
CA GLU A 341 15.20 2.31 19.29
C GLU A 341 14.57 2.86 20.57
N GLN A 342 15.38 3.35 21.52
CA GLN A 342 14.89 3.94 22.76
C GLN A 342 14.15 5.25 22.51
N GLU A 343 14.67 6.11 21.63
CA GLU A 343 14.01 7.36 21.22
C GLU A 343 12.65 7.09 20.58
N ILE A 344 12.58 6.15 19.62
CA ILE A 344 11.32 5.79 18.97
C ILE A 344 10.32 5.21 19.96
N ARG A 345 10.76 4.34 20.88
CA ARG A 345 9.88 3.80 21.94
C ARG A 345 9.31 4.92 22.81
N LYS A 346 10.13 5.92 23.15
CA LYS A 346 9.68 7.09 23.91
C LYS A 346 8.62 7.87 23.13
N ILE A 347 8.85 8.19 21.86
CA ILE A 347 7.89 8.90 21.00
C ILE A 347 6.55 8.15 20.93
N VAL A 348 6.58 6.84 20.72
CA VAL A 348 5.35 6.03 20.61
C VAL A 348 4.60 5.95 21.94
N ASN A 349 5.30 5.83 23.07
CA ASN A 349 4.65 5.84 24.38
C ASN A 349 4.05 7.21 24.68
N GLU A 350 4.74 8.31 24.37
CA GLU A 350 4.20 9.66 24.53
C GLU A 350 2.94 9.88 23.67
N ALA A 351 2.88 9.30 22.47
CA ALA A 351 1.69 9.35 21.62
C ALA A 351 0.52 8.56 22.21
N ALA A 352 0.77 7.38 22.78
CA ALA A 352 -0.23 6.59 23.48
C ALA A 352 -0.74 7.30 24.74
N ASP A 353 0.17 7.80 25.59
CA ASP A 353 -0.18 8.53 26.81
C ASP A 353 -1.01 9.79 26.49
N PHE A 354 -0.62 10.54 25.46
CA PHE A 354 -1.37 11.71 24.98
C PHE A 354 -2.79 11.32 24.56
N ALA A 355 -2.94 10.24 23.78
CA ALA A 355 -4.24 9.76 23.33
C ALA A 355 -5.12 9.26 24.48
N GLU A 356 -4.55 8.57 25.47
CA GLU A 356 -5.29 8.08 26.64
C GLU A 356 -5.76 9.22 27.57
N GLN A 357 -4.99 10.31 27.66
CA GLN A 357 -5.31 11.48 28.49
C GLN A 357 -6.21 12.50 27.78
N THR A 358 -6.27 12.46 26.45
CA THR A 358 -7.13 13.36 25.67
C THR A 358 -8.60 12.96 25.84
N PRO A 359 -9.52 13.91 26.08
CA PRO A 359 -10.94 13.59 26.20
C PRO A 359 -11.54 13.06 24.88
N GLU A 360 -12.62 12.29 25.01
CA GLU A 360 -13.50 11.98 23.90
C GLU A 360 -14.13 13.27 23.33
N PRO A 361 -14.51 13.29 22.05
CA PRO A 361 -15.30 14.38 21.48
C PRO A 361 -16.60 14.58 22.27
N ASP A 362 -17.05 15.83 22.40
CA ASP A 362 -18.38 16.12 22.93
C ASP A 362 -19.46 15.47 22.06
N ALA A 363 -20.57 15.00 22.64
CA ALA A 363 -21.63 14.34 21.90
C ALA A 363 -22.22 15.22 20.77
N GLY A 364 -22.15 16.55 20.89
CA GLY A 364 -22.55 17.49 19.85
C GLY A 364 -21.72 17.40 18.56
N GLU A 365 -20.49 16.89 18.62
CA GLU A 365 -19.62 16.70 17.43
C GLU A 365 -20.21 15.73 16.41
N LEU A 366 -21.17 14.88 16.80
CA LEU A 366 -21.90 14.01 15.87
C LEU A 366 -22.68 14.80 14.80
N TYR A 367 -23.03 16.05 15.08
CA TYR A 367 -23.85 16.89 14.19
C TYR A 367 -23.03 17.96 13.45
N THR A 368 -21.72 18.05 13.72
CA THR A 368 -20.83 19.02 13.06
C THR A 368 -20.18 18.38 11.82
N ASP A 369 -19.80 19.23 10.85
CA ASP A 369 -19.11 18.83 9.61
C ASP A 369 -19.92 17.90 8.67
N VAL A 370 -21.23 17.74 8.89
CA VAL A 370 -22.14 16.99 7.97
C VAL A 370 -22.42 17.79 6.70
N LEU A 371 -22.52 19.12 6.83
CA LEU A 371 -22.70 20.09 5.76
C LEU A 371 -21.72 21.25 6.00
N VAL A 372 -21.34 21.95 4.92
CA VAL A 372 -20.47 23.13 5.01
C VAL A 372 -21.17 24.30 5.71
N GLU A 373 -22.49 24.40 5.54
CA GLU A 373 -23.35 25.41 6.19
C GLU A 373 -24.33 24.72 7.16
N THR A 374 -24.65 25.40 8.26
CA THR A 374 -25.74 25.02 9.17
C THR A 374 -27.03 25.65 8.62
N TYR A 375 -27.98 24.82 8.17
CA TYR A 375 -29.28 25.28 7.68
C TYR A 375 -30.33 25.36 8.78
#